data_AF-A0A9X3YGI5-F1
#
_entry.id   AF-A0A9X3YGI5-F1
#
_cell.length_a   1.000
_cell.length_b   1.000
_cell.length_c   1.000
_cell.angle_alpha   90.00
_cell.angle_beta   90.00
_cell.angle_gamma   90.00
#
_symmetry.space_group_name_H-M   'P 1'
#
loop_
_entity.id
_entity.type
_entity.pdbx_description
1 polymer ?
#
loop_
_entity_poly.entity_id
_entity_poly.type
_entity_poly.pdbx_seq_one_letter_code
_entity_poly.pdbx_strand_id
1 'polypeptide(L)'
;VKRVSVLDSQVTLQPFDQAPVTVTYVGLSLHTGISQQRLDARLTLPDGQPLAVSLRSRIRASQWQDAEVDAYLSLPQSDWAKWIPARWTQEWKLTQLKAGGEFWLSWAKGTVQSAAVRLNSPQVKGSYADRQPVHLENLALTAYLQRGDTGLK
;
A
#
# COMPACT_ATOMS: atom_id res chain seq x y z
N VAL A 1 5.39 -27.91 0.13
CA VAL A 1 4.88 -26.53 -0.01
C VAL A 1 3.39 -26.57 0.22
N LYS A 2 2.85 -25.76 1.12
CA LYS A 2 1.41 -25.63 1.33
C LYS A 2 0.92 -24.35 0.65
N ARG A 3 -0.29 -24.38 0.10
CA ARG A 3 -0.93 -23.23 -0.54
C ARG A 3 -2.34 -23.10 0.00
N VAL A 4 -2.73 -21.88 0.33
CA VAL A 4 -4.11 -21.50 0.63
C VAL A 4 -4.46 -20.32 -0.24
N SER A 5 -5.63 -20.38 -0.89
CA SER A 5 -6.13 -19.31 -1.74
C SER A 5 -7.57 -18.99 -1.38
N VAL A 6 -7.87 -17.69 -1.36
CA VAL A 6 -9.23 -17.13 -1.31
C VAL A 6 -9.38 -16.34 -2.59
N LEU A 7 -10.41 -16.62 -3.39
CA LEU A 7 -10.61 -16.05 -4.73
C LEU A 7 -12.04 -15.53 -4.88
N ASP A 8 -12.24 -14.63 -5.85
CA ASP A 8 -13.54 -14.10 -6.25
C ASP A 8 -14.41 -13.63 -5.08
N SER A 9 -13.73 -13.11 -4.05
CA SER A 9 -14.37 -12.72 -2.81
C SER A 9 -14.76 -11.25 -2.84
N GLN A 10 -15.76 -10.92 -2.04
CA GLN A 10 -16.21 -9.54 -1.83
C GLN A 10 -16.07 -9.22 -0.35
N VAL A 11 -15.51 -8.04 -0.04
CA VAL A 11 -15.34 -7.56 1.32
C VAL A 11 -15.93 -6.17 1.42
N THR A 12 -16.84 -5.96 2.37
CA THR A 12 -17.38 -4.64 2.70
C THR A 12 -16.75 -4.17 3.99
N LEU A 13 -16.04 -3.05 3.91
CA LEU A 13 -15.45 -2.35 5.05
C LEU A 13 -16.42 -1.27 5.49
N GLN A 14 -16.74 -1.20 6.78
CA GLN A 14 -17.54 -0.13 7.36
C GLN A 14 -16.69 0.65 8.35
N PRO A 15 -15.98 1.71 7.89
CA PRO A 15 -15.23 2.55 8.80
C PRO A 15 -16.17 3.34 9.72
N PHE A 16 -15.72 3.61 10.94
CA PHE A 16 -16.46 4.43 11.89
C PHE A 16 -16.75 5.82 11.30
N ASP A 17 -18.00 6.28 11.43
CA ASP A 17 -18.54 7.53 10.88
C ASP A 17 -18.37 7.72 9.36
N GLN A 18 -18.29 6.64 8.57
CA GLN A 18 -18.16 6.71 7.11
C GLN A 18 -19.08 5.72 6.40
N ALA A 19 -19.34 6.01 5.13
CA ALA A 19 -20.11 5.12 4.26
C ALA A 19 -19.37 3.77 4.09
N PRO A 20 -20.09 2.64 4.05
CA PRO A 20 -19.48 1.35 3.73
C PRO A 20 -18.82 1.37 2.35
N VAL A 21 -17.66 0.74 2.25
CA VAL A 21 -16.89 0.60 1.01
C VAL A 21 -16.74 -0.88 0.68
N THR A 22 -17.17 -1.25 -0.52
CA THR A 22 -17.08 -2.64 -1.00
C THR A 22 -15.94 -2.80 -1.98
N VAL A 23 -15.01 -3.71 -1.68
CA VAL A 23 -14.02 -4.21 -2.64
C VAL A 23 -14.48 -5.54 -3.22
N THR A 24 -14.28 -5.73 -4.51
CA THR A 24 -14.68 -6.93 -5.25
C THR A 24 -13.47 -7.62 -5.84
N TYR A 25 -13.67 -8.84 -6.34
CA TYR A 25 -12.61 -9.67 -6.93
C TYR A 25 -11.38 -9.80 -6.03
N VAL A 26 -11.62 -9.88 -4.71
CA VAL A 26 -10.57 -10.05 -3.72
C VAL A 26 -9.99 -11.45 -3.90
N GLY A 27 -8.74 -11.48 -4.33
CA GLY A 27 -7.92 -12.67 -4.46
C GLY A 27 -6.72 -12.58 -3.52
N LEU A 28 -6.54 -13.57 -2.66
CA LEU A 28 -5.40 -13.71 -1.77
C LEU A 28 -4.84 -15.13 -1.91
N SER A 29 -3.55 -15.25 -2.22
CA SER A 29 -2.83 -16.52 -2.28
C SER A 29 -1.64 -16.48 -1.33
N LEU A 30 -1.63 -17.40 -0.38
CA LEU A 30 -0.51 -17.62 0.54
C LEU A 30 0.17 -18.95 0.20
N HIS A 31 1.46 -18.89 -0.12
CA HIS A 31 2.33 -20.04 -0.32
C HIS A 31 3.33 -20.13 0.82
N THR A 32 3.35 -21.27 1.51
CA THR A 32 4.23 -21.49 2.67
C THR A 32 5.18 -22.67 2.41
N GLY A 33 6.48 -22.42 2.44
CA GLY A 33 7.56 -23.40 2.46
C GLY A 33 8.16 -23.56 3.85
N ILE A 34 9.31 -24.24 3.96
CA ILE A 34 10.00 -24.47 5.25
C ILE A 34 10.45 -23.15 5.90
N SER A 35 10.93 -22.21 5.10
CA SER A 35 11.40 -20.89 5.55
C SER A 35 10.94 -19.76 4.65
N GLN A 36 10.24 -20.05 3.57
CA GLN A 36 9.83 -19.06 2.57
C GLN A 36 8.32 -18.91 2.60
N GLN A 37 7.84 -17.67 2.58
CA GLN A 37 6.44 -17.34 2.50
C GLN A 37 6.24 -16.40 1.30
N ARG A 38 5.15 -16.59 0.56
CA ARG A 38 4.73 -15.63 -0.47
C ARG A 38 3.25 -15.37 -0.31
N LEU A 39 2.91 -14.10 -0.12
CA LEU A 39 1.55 -13.60 -0.08
C LEU A 39 1.34 -12.71 -1.30
N ASP A 40 0.41 -13.08 -2.16
CA ASP A 40 -0.07 -12.23 -3.25
C ASP A 40 -1.51 -11.85 -2.96
N ALA A 41 -1.82 -10.56 -3.03
CA ALA A 41 -3.18 -10.06 -2.92
C ALA A 41 -3.51 -9.18 -4.13
N ARG A 42 -4.72 -9.34 -4.66
CA ARG A 42 -5.29 -8.49 -5.70
C ARG A 42 -6.73 -8.19 -5.34
N LEU A 43 -7.18 -6.99 -5.59
CA LEU A 43 -8.55 -6.58 -5.39
C LEU A 43 -8.93 -5.50 -6.39
N THR A 44 -10.22 -5.34 -6.60
CA THR A 44 -10.78 -4.25 -7.40
C THR A 44 -11.45 -3.25 -6.47
N LEU A 45 -11.05 -1.99 -6.60
CA LEU A 45 -11.64 -0.86 -5.87
C LEU A 45 -13.06 -0.57 -6.42
N PRO A 46 -13.93 0.18 -5.71
CA PRO A 46 -15.27 0.52 -6.14
C PRO A 46 -15.33 1.29 -7.46
N ASP A 47 -14.24 1.95 -7.85
CA ASP A 47 -14.10 2.64 -9.14
C ASP A 47 -13.68 1.69 -10.29
N GLY A 48 -13.58 0.39 -10.02
CA GLY A 48 -13.20 -0.65 -10.98
C GLY A 48 -11.70 -0.82 -11.16
N GLN A 49 -10.88 -0.05 -10.46
CA GLN A 49 -9.43 -0.08 -10.64
C GLN A 49 -8.76 -1.21 -9.85
N PRO A 50 -7.75 -1.89 -10.42
CA PRO A 50 -7.07 -2.99 -9.76
C PRO A 50 -5.96 -2.52 -8.81
N LEU A 51 -5.94 -3.04 -7.60
CA LEU A 51 -4.84 -2.91 -6.63
C LEU A 51 -4.14 -4.26 -6.51
N ALA A 52 -2.80 -4.25 -6.47
CA ALA A 52 -2.02 -5.46 -6.28
C ALA A 52 -0.93 -5.30 -5.20
N VAL A 53 -0.78 -6.35 -4.39
CA VAL A 53 0.28 -6.49 -3.37
C VAL A 53 1.00 -7.80 -3.62
N SER A 54 2.33 -7.78 -3.52
CA SER A 54 3.15 -8.99 -3.48
C SER A 54 4.14 -8.87 -2.33
N LEU A 55 4.13 -9.84 -1.44
CA LEU A 55 5.03 -9.94 -0.30
C LEU A 55 5.75 -11.28 -0.40
N ARG A 56 7.07 -11.25 -0.47
CA ARG A 56 7.93 -12.42 -0.35
C ARG A 56 8.70 -12.29 0.94
N SER A 57 8.79 -13.35 1.71
CA SER A 57 9.62 -13.35 2.90
C SER A 57 10.36 -14.66 3.08
N ARG A 58 11.51 -14.56 3.75
CA ARG A 58 12.29 -15.69 4.23
C ARG A 58 12.43 -15.54 5.74
N ILE A 59 11.65 -16.31 6.48
CA ILE A 59 11.55 -16.23 7.94
C ILE A 59 11.67 -17.62 8.52
N ARG A 60 12.57 -17.80 9.48
CA ARG A 60 12.64 -18.99 10.34
C ARG A 60 12.18 -18.58 11.73
N ALA A 61 11.22 -19.28 12.31
CA ALA A 61 10.65 -18.90 13.61
C ALA A 61 11.71 -18.75 14.72
N SER A 62 12.75 -19.60 14.72
CA SER A 62 13.86 -19.54 15.67
C SER A 62 14.88 -18.42 15.40
N GLN A 63 14.88 -17.82 14.20
CA GLN A 63 15.82 -16.79 13.75
C GLN A 63 15.05 -15.63 13.08
N TRP A 64 13.93 -15.21 13.69
CA TRP A 64 13.05 -14.20 13.10
C TRP A 64 13.74 -12.84 12.92
N GLN A 65 14.80 -12.58 13.68
CA GLN A 65 15.60 -11.35 13.59
C GLN A 65 16.36 -11.28 12.25
N ASP A 66 16.69 -12.43 11.67
CA ASP A 66 17.33 -12.56 10.36
C ASP A 66 16.31 -12.60 9.21
N ALA A 67 15.05 -12.23 9.49
CA ALA A 67 14.00 -12.22 8.49
C ALA A 67 14.34 -11.31 7.31
N GLU A 68 14.06 -11.82 6.12
CA GLU A 68 14.12 -11.06 4.88
C GLU A 68 12.71 -10.89 4.34
N VAL A 69 12.39 -9.68 3.87
CA VAL A 69 11.09 -9.34 3.32
C VAL A 69 11.28 -8.45 2.11
N ASP A 70 10.72 -8.85 0.98
CA ASP A 70 10.55 -8.01 -0.20
C ASP A 70 9.06 -7.76 -0.41
N ALA A 71 8.67 -6.49 -0.45
CA ALA A 71 7.29 -6.06 -0.68
C ALA A 71 7.20 -5.21 -1.95
N TYR A 72 6.12 -5.44 -2.70
CA TYR A 72 5.70 -4.63 -3.83
C TYR A 72 4.23 -4.29 -3.69
N LEU A 73 3.89 -3.04 -3.97
CA LEU A 73 2.53 -2.52 -3.97
C LEU A 73 2.32 -1.69 -5.24
N SER A 74 1.31 -2.06 -6.01
CA SER A 74 0.82 -1.32 -7.16
C SER A 74 -0.50 -0.64 -6.79
N LEU A 75 -0.46 0.68 -6.76
CA LEU A 75 -1.60 1.55 -6.47
C LEU A 75 -2.18 2.06 -7.79
N PRO A 76 -3.45 1.77 -8.09
CA PRO A 76 -4.10 2.35 -9.25
C PRO A 76 -4.29 3.86 -9.09
N GLN A 77 -4.52 4.54 -10.21
CA GLN A 77 -4.87 5.96 -10.25
C GLN A 77 -6.32 6.17 -9.83
N SER A 78 -6.56 6.05 -8.52
CA SER A 78 -7.87 6.08 -7.88
C SER A 78 -7.98 7.27 -6.93
N ASP A 79 -9.21 7.60 -6.53
CA ASP A 79 -9.44 8.63 -5.51
C ASP A 79 -9.30 8.05 -4.10
N TRP A 80 -8.14 8.25 -3.50
CA TRP A 80 -7.77 7.71 -2.19
C TRP A 80 -8.38 8.46 -1.01
N ALA A 81 -8.95 9.65 -1.23
CA ALA A 81 -9.52 10.45 -0.14
C ALA A 81 -10.64 9.70 0.59
N LYS A 82 -11.38 8.83 -0.12
CA LYS A 82 -12.48 8.02 0.42
C LYS A 82 -12.04 6.84 1.27
N TRP A 83 -10.76 6.49 1.21
CA TRP A 83 -10.18 5.33 1.90
C TRP A 83 -9.45 5.71 3.18
N ILE A 84 -9.09 6.99 3.32
CA ILE A 84 -8.35 7.49 4.47
C ILE A 84 -9.37 7.96 5.51
N PRO A 85 -9.43 7.33 6.70
CA PRO A 85 -10.35 7.77 7.72
C PRO A 85 -10.05 9.21 8.15
N ALA A 86 -11.09 10.04 8.33
CA ALA A 86 -10.93 11.43 8.77
C ALA A 86 -10.13 11.56 10.08
N ARG A 87 -10.21 10.55 10.95
CA ARG A 87 -9.42 10.48 12.18
C ARG A 87 -7.90 10.50 11.94
N TRP A 88 -7.44 9.99 10.81
CA TRP A 88 -6.01 9.96 10.46
C TRP A 88 -5.53 11.28 9.88
N THR A 89 -6.43 12.05 9.28
CA THR A 89 -6.11 13.35 8.66
C THR A 89 -6.23 14.51 9.64
N GLN A 90 -6.77 14.30 10.84
CA GLN A 90 -6.94 15.33 11.87
C GLN A 90 -7.70 16.55 11.32
N GLU A 91 -7.04 17.72 11.21
CA GLU A 91 -7.62 18.94 10.67
C GLU A 91 -7.60 19.01 9.13
N TRP A 92 -6.91 18.09 8.46
CA TRP A 92 -6.91 18.01 7.00
C TRP A 92 -8.23 17.42 6.50
N LYS A 93 -8.94 18.21 5.71
CA LYS A 93 -10.14 17.82 4.97
C LYS A 93 -9.73 17.52 3.53
N LEU A 94 -9.32 16.28 3.25
CA LEU A 94 -9.03 15.80 1.90
C LEU A 94 -10.34 15.50 1.17
N THR A 95 -10.70 16.34 0.21
CA THR A 95 -11.90 16.14 -0.61
C THR A 95 -11.61 15.32 -1.86
N GLN A 96 -10.37 15.36 -2.35
CA GLN A 96 -9.95 14.56 -3.49
C GLN A 96 -8.46 14.25 -3.41
N LEU A 97 -8.09 12.99 -3.60
CA LEU A 97 -6.69 12.54 -3.68
C LEU A 97 -6.60 11.52 -4.81
N LYS A 98 -6.61 12.01 -6.05
CA LYS A 98 -6.42 11.14 -7.21
C LYS A 98 -4.94 10.88 -7.38
N ALA A 99 -4.49 9.71 -6.95
CA ALA A 99 -3.10 9.31 -7.03
C ALA A 99 -2.98 7.86 -7.47
N GLY A 100 -1.87 7.50 -8.10
CA GLY A 100 -1.51 6.15 -8.46
C GLY A 100 0.01 6.02 -8.43
N GLY A 101 0.51 4.80 -8.33
CA GLY A 101 1.95 4.63 -8.16
C GLY A 101 2.36 3.23 -7.79
N GLU A 102 3.64 3.12 -7.47
CA GLU A 102 4.29 1.87 -7.14
C GLU A 102 5.22 2.08 -5.95
N PHE A 103 5.26 1.08 -5.09
CA PHE A 103 6.13 1.05 -3.92
C PHE A 103 6.85 -0.29 -3.87
N TRP A 104 8.17 -0.23 -3.64
CA TRP A 104 9.04 -1.37 -3.42
C TRP A 104 9.77 -1.20 -2.10
N LEU A 105 9.88 -2.28 -1.32
CA LEU A 105 10.62 -2.32 -0.07
C LEU A 105 11.41 -3.63 0.01
N SER A 106 12.67 -3.53 0.40
CA SER A 106 13.47 -4.67 0.82
C SER A 106 13.96 -4.47 2.24
N TRP A 107 13.70 -5.44 3.11
CA TRP A 107 14.11 -5.50 4.49
C TRP A 107 14.93 -6.77 4.69
N ALA A 108 16.10 -6.64 5.31
CA ALA A 108 16.92 -7.78 5.72
C ALA A 108 17.83 -7.36 6.87
N LYS A 109 18.44 -8.31 7.58
CA LYS A 109 19.43 -8.01 8.65
C LYS A 109 18.90 -7.02 9.68
N GLY A 110 17.62 -7.13 10.05
CA GLY A 110 16.97 -6.26 11.04
C GLY A 110 16.71 -4.81 10.59
N THR A 111 16.94 -4.42 9.33
CA THR A 111 16.70 -3.05 8.85
C THR A 111 16.23 -2.99 7.40
N VAL A 112 15.65 -1.85 7.00
CA VAL A 112 15.42 -1.50 5.59
C VAL A 112 16.76 -1.46 4.84
N GLN A 113 16.82 -2.23 3.76
CA GLN A 113 17.95 -2.30 2.82
C GLN A 113 17.71 -1.40 1.62
N SER A 114 16.47 -1.36 1.11
CA SER A 114 16.09 -0.42 0.06
C SER A 114 14.60 -0.11 0.12
N ALA A 115 14.24 1.08 -0.34
CA ALA A 115 12.86 1.46 -0.56
C ALA A 115 12.80 2.35 -1.81
N ALA A 116 11.79 2.13 -2.65
CA ALA A 116 11.53 2.97 -3.81
C ALA A 116 10.05 3.30 -3.83
N VAL A 117 9.73 4.55 -4.12
CA VAL A 117 8.36 4.98 -4.35
C VAL A 117 8.32 5.81 -5.61
N ARG A 118 7.32 5.52 -6.45
CA ARG A 118 6.94 6.34 -7.59
C ARG A 118 5.47 6.64 -7.46
N LEU A 119 5.13 7.89 -7.23
CA LEU A 119 3.76 8.36 -7.07
C LEU A 119 3.47 9.42 -8.14
N ASN A 120 2.32 9.30 -8.77
CA ASN A 120 1.76 10.32 -9.65
C ASN A 120 0.37 10.68 -9.14
N SER A 121 0.11 11.97 -9.01
CA SER A 121 -1.17 12.50 -8.57
C SER A 121 -1.59 13.64 -9.48
N PRO A 122 -2.47 13.39 -10.47
CA PRO A 122 -2.98 14.46 -11.33
C PRO A 122 -3.72 15.55 -10.55
N GLN A 123 -4.34 15.21 -9.41
CA GLN A 123 -5.18 16.15 -8.68
C GLN A 123 -5.27 15.81 -7.19
N VAL A 124 -4.89 16.77 -6.36
CA VAL A 124 -5.12 16.77 -4.92
C VAL A 124 -5.91 18.02 -4.54
N LYS A 125 -7.00 17.83 -3.81
CA LYS A 125 -7.79 18.90 -3.22
C LYS A 125 -7.98 18.64 -1.74
N GLY A 126 -7.68 19.65 -0.95
CA GLY A 126 -7.98 19.62 0.47
C GLY A 126 -7.82 20.97 1.12
N SER A 127 -8.39 21.11 2.31
CA SER A 127 -8.18 22.26 3.17
C SER A 127 -7.59 21.83 4.50
N TYR A 128 -6.90 22.75 5.15
CA TYR A 128 -6.46 22.59 6.54
C TYR A 128 -7.39 23.43 7.44
N ALA A 129 -8.07 22.80 8.38
CA ALA A 129 -9.06 23.43 9.25
C ALA A 129 -10.13 24.20 8.45
N ASP A 130 -10.23 25.52 8.66
CA ASP A 130 -11.17 26.42 7.97
C ASP A 130 -10.49 27.30 6.91
N ARG A 131 -9.25 26.96 6.53
CA ARG A 131 -8.54 27.67 5.46
C ARG A 131 -9.15 27.35 4.10
N GLN A 132 -8.92 28.24 3.14
CA GLN A 132 -9.35 28.01 1.76
C GLN A 132 -8.76 26.69 1.21
N PRO A 133 -9.56 25.88 0.51
CA PRO A 133 -9.08 24.66 -0.13
C PRO A 133 -7.94 24.97 -1.10
N VAL A 134 -6.87 24.19 -0.99
CA VAL A 134 -5.75 24.20 -1.94
C VAL A 134 -6.01 23.12 -2.98
N HIS A 135 -5.75 23.48 -4.23
CA HIS A 135 -5.83 22.58 -5.37
C HIS A 135 -4.45 22.45 -5.99
N LEU A 136 -3.91 21.24 -5.95
CA LEU A 136 -2.61 20.89 -6.50
C LEU A 136 -2.82 19.96 -7.69
N GLU A 137 -2.17 20.26 -8.80
CA GLU A 137 -2.23 19.46 -10.01
C GLU A 137 -0.88 18.89 -10.37
N ASN A 138 -0.90 17.76 -11.08
CA ASN A 138 0.28 17.17 -11.73
C ASN A 138 1.46 16.95 -10.79
N LEU A 139 1.19 16.47 -9.58
CA LEU A 139 2.24 16.11 -8.63
C LEU A 139 2.86 14.78 -9.05
N ALA A 140 4.18 14.77 -9.17
CA ALA A 140 4.96 13.56 -9.36
C ALA A 140 6.05 13.49 -8.30
N LEU A 141 6.12 12.37 -7.60
CA LEU A 141 7.12 12.11 -6.58
C LEU A 141 7.81 10.80 -6.93
N THR A 142 9.12 10.86 -7.08
CA THR A 142 9.97 9.67 -7.10
C THR A 142 10.97 9.82 -5.97
N ALA A 143 11.02 8.85 -5.08
CA ALA A 143 12.03 8.79 -4.03
C ALA A 143 12.62 7.39 -3.98
N TYR A 144 13.91 7.34 -3.73
CA TYR A 144 14.68 6.12 -3.63
C TYR A 144 15.58 6.20 -2.40
N LEU A 145 15.71 5.07 -1.72
CA LEU A 145 16.60 4.88 -0.59
C LEU A 145 17.30 3.54 -0.79
N GLN A 146 18.62 3.53 -0.62
CA GLN A 146 19.40 2.31 -0.58
C GLN A 146 20.46 2.36 0.51
N ARG A 147 20.52 1.30 1.31
CA ARG A 147 21.59 1.09 2.27
C ARG A 147 22.80 0.50 1.54
N GLY A 148 23.91 1.23 1.57
CA GLY A 148 25.22 0.75 1.20
C GLY A 148 26.12 0.55 2.42
N ASP A 149 27.34 0.05 2.19
CA ASP A 149 28.29 -0.27 3.26
C ASP A 149 28.72 0.97 4.08
N THR A 150 28.67 2.16 3.48
CA THR A 150 29.06 3.44 4.11
C THR A 150 27.87 4.27 4.61
N GLY A 151 26.63 3.77 4.53
CA GLY A 151 25.44 4.49 4.98
C GLY A 151 24.24 4.41 4.02
N LEU A 152 23.27 5.30 4.22
CA LEU A 152 22.08 5.42 3.36
C LEU A 152 22.39 6.37 2.18
N LYS A 153 21.91 6.00 1.00
CA LYS A 153 21.96 6.76 -0.25
C LYS A 153 20.56 6.99 -0.80
#